data_AF-A0A5C6EKQ0-F1
#
_entry.id   AF-A0A5C6EKQ0-F1
#
_cell.length_a   1.000
_cell.length_b   1.000
_cell.length_c   1.000
_cell.angle_alpha   90.00
_cell.angle_beta   90.00
_cell.angle_gamma   90.00
#
_symmetry.space_group_name_H-M   'P 1'
#
loop_
_entity.id
_entity.type
_entity.pdbx_description
1 polymer ?
#
loop_
_entity_poly.entity_id
_entity_poly.type
_entity_poly.pdbx_seq_one_letter_code
_entity_poly.pdbx_strand_id
1 'polypeptide(L)'
;MHPNSGLRFCVSVFTILLVSNASRFAAAQVADPIAKMQADAVAARQADWGHWGPNPKTYSSWKTHSNRLIPVYTYGIDLKPVIGVNSVYRNESAVESLYGYLPEKTLNPKAEYFDQTDVFRLQKMAIASGKKRVILFVFDGMDWDTTRVAAIAKSGKVYREGRGEGLQFLDYRGTTTDYGFCVTSPRAEGTKVNVDQQTVVNPEGKLRGGYDAVLGGDSPWRPFTDANYLIGKSKETKHAYAESSATATSMTCGIKTYNDAMNVDFMGREVLPIARTLQDDGFAIGVVSSVPISHATPGCAYANNVHRNDYQDLTRDLIGRPSIYHPGGLPGVDVLIGGGWGIDKDKDAAQGKNYVPGNKYIAADDLEAIDVKRGGKYVVAQRTSGVAGPDVLSIAVQEAKKNHQRLFGFFGAEGGHLPFQTADGNYNPVASFGNPNPAKAEVYSEADLHENVKLKDMAVAAIDVLDSRSDRWWLMIESGDVDWANHSNNIDNSIGAVLSGDDAFAAVVAWIEQHGGWDETALILTADHGHYFNLDRPEAFVRSSAE
;
A
#
# COMPACT_ATOMS: atom_id res chain seq x y z
N MET A 1 35.08 96.24 6.42
CA MET A 1 36.05 96.06 5.31
C MET A 1 35.95 94.61 4.86
N HIS A 2 35.72 94.39 3.56
CA HIS A 2 35.84 93.12 2.83
C HIS A 2 37.24 92.47 2.99
N PRO A 3 37.54 91.23 2.49
CA PRO A 3 36.77 90.38 1.54
C PRO A 3 36.86 88.82 1.72
N ASN A 4 36.19 88.12 0.78
CA ASN A 4 36.51 86.80 0.15
C ASN A 4 36.29 85.51 0.97
N SER A 5 35.82 84.38 0.42
CA SER A 5 35.53 83.88 -0.93
C SER A 5 34.74 82.55 -0.75
N GLY A 6 33.58 82.31 -1.38
CA GLY A 6 33.50 81.56 -2.64
C GLY A 6 33.50 80.03 -2.47
N LEU A 7 32.33 79.38 -2.37
CA LEU A 7 32.18 77.96 -2.76
C LEU A 7 30.76 77.67 -3.28
N ARG A 8 30.71 76.90 -4.37
CA ARG A 8 29.60 76.70 -5.31
C ARG A 8 28.49 75.80 -4.75
N PHE A 9 27.23 76.22 -4.94
CA PHE A 9 26.05 75.36 -4.81
C PHE A 9 25.80 74.63 -6.13
N CYS A 10 25.77 73.30 -6.10
CA CYS A 10 25.29 72.45 -7.18
C CYS A 10 23.97 71.84 -6.72
N VAL A 11 22.86 72.27 -7.32
CA VAL A 11 21.52 71.69 -7.14
C VAL A 11 21.44 70.46 -8.06
N SER A 12 21.36 69.26 -7.48
CA SER A 12 21.01 68.04 -8.22
C SER A 12 19.60 67.61 -7.85
N VAL A 13 18.79 67.52 -8.90
CA VAL A 13 17.39 67.08 -8.90
C VAL A 13 17.33 65.60 -8.54
N PHE A 14 16.59 65.27 -7.48
CA PHE A 14 16.29 63.89 -7.07
C PHE A 14 15.24 63.28 -8.01
N THR A 15 15.66 62.34 -8.86
CA THR A 15 14.75 61.40 -9.52
C THR A 15 14.63 60.16 -8.64
N ILE A 16 13.42 59.93 -8.13
CA ILE A 16 13.05 58.72 -7.38
C ILE A 16 13.02 57.55 -8.37
N LEU A 17 14.02 56.66 -8.31
CA LEU A 17 13.96 55.34 -8.94
C LEU A 17 13.39 54.35 -7.93
N LEU A 18 12.11 54.03 -8.09
CA LEU A 18 11.48 52.84 -7.54
C LEU A 18 12.09 51.61 -8.23
N VAL A 19 13.13 51.03 -7.62
CA VAL A 19 13.62 49.70 -8.00
C VAL A 19 12.82 48.69 -7.20
N SER A 20 11.91 48.01 -7.88
CA SER A 20 11.16 46.86 -7.38
C SER A 20 12.12 45.74 -6.97
N ASN A 21 12.20 45.46 -5.68
CA ASN A 21 12.81 44.25 -5.11
C ASN A 21 11.92 43.02 -5.37
N ALA A 22 11.72 42.66 -6.63
CA ALA A 22 10.99 41.46 -7.04
C ALA A 22 11.88 40.61 -7.96
N SER A 23 13.07 40.22 -7.49
CA SER A 23 13.95 39.31 -8.22
C SER A 23 15.01 38.72 -7.27
N ARG A 24 14.58 37.93 -6.28
CA ARG A 24 15.48 37.02 -5.57
C ARG A 24 14.75 35.70 -5.28
N PHE A 25 15.28 34.65 -5.92
CA PHE A 25 14.98 33.22 -5.76
C PHE A 25 13.63 32.71 -6.27
N ALA A 26 13.49 32.67 -7.60
CA ALA A 26 12.98 31.45 -8.22
C ALA A 26 14.24 30.62 -8.56
N ALA A 27 14.61 29.69 -7.69
CA ALA A 27 15.42 28.58 -8.19
C ALA A 27 14.60 27.95 -9.32
N ALA A 28 15.15 27.86 -10.52
CA ALA A 28 14.50 27.16 -11.61
C ALA A 28 14.24 25.74 -11.11
N GLN A 29 12.99 25.44 -10.76
CA GLN A 29 12.58 24.09 -10.39
C GLN A 29 12.95 23.23 -11.60
N VAL A 30 13.84 22.26 -11.38
CA VAL A 30 14.21 21.30 -12.42
C VAL A 30 12.89 20.78 -13.00
N ALA A 31 12.72 20.88 -14.32
CA ALA A 31 11.50 20.43 -14.95
C ALA A 31 11.28 18.96 -14.60
N ASP A 32 10.18 18.63 -13.94
CA ASP A 32 9.79 17.24 -13.67
C ASP A 32 9.23 16.63 -14.97
N PRO A 33 9.99 15.76 -15.66
CA PRO A 33 9.58 15.24 -16.96
C PRO A 33 8.39 14.29 -16.82
N ILE A 34 8.31 13.55 -15.71
CA ILE A 34 7.26 12.54 -15.49
C ILE A 34 5.95 13.24 -15.13
N ALA A 35 5.99 14.25 -14.26
CA ALA A 35 4.82 15.09 -13.99
C ALA A 35 4.30 15.77 -15.28
N LYS A 36 5.21 16.23 -16.15
CA LYS A 36 4.82 16.76 -17.47
C LYS A 36 4.18 15.69 -18.36
N MET A 37 4.77 14.50 -18.45
CA MET A 37 4.21 13.37 -19.22
C MET A 37 2.81 13.01 -18.74
N GLN A 38 2.59 12.97 -17.42
CA GLN A 38 1.30 12.74 -16.79
C GLN A 38 0.28 13.82 -17.18
N ALA A 39 0.64 15.10 -17.02
CA ALA A 39 -0.25 16.23 -17.33
C ALA A 39 -0.62 16.27 -18.82
N ASP A 40 0.35 16.04 -19.71
CA ASP A 40 0.13 15.98 -21.15
C ASP A 40 -0.80 14.80 -21.52
N ALA A 41 -0.60 13.63 -20.91
CA ALA A 41 -1.44 12.45 -21.15
C ALA A 41 -2.90 12.66 -20.71
N VAL A 42 -3.12 13.32 -19.57
CA VAL A 42 -4.45 13.66 -19.06
C VAL A 42 -5.13 14.69 -19.97
N ALA A 43 -4.41 15.73 -20.41
CA ALA A 43 -4.94 16.75 -21.30
C ALA A 43 -5.29 16.20 -22.69
N ALA A 44 -4.42 15.37 -23.27
CA ALA A 44 -4.61 14.76 -24.58
C ALA A 44 -5.52 13.53 -24.56
N ARG A 45 -5.75 12.92 -23.38
CA ARG A 45 -6.40 11.61 -23.20
C ARG A 45 -5.72 10.47 -23.96
N GLN A 46 -4.45 10.65 -24.27
CA GLN A 46 -3.62 9.70 -25.01
C GLN A 46 -2.19 9.83 -24.51
N ALA A 47 -1.47 8.73 -24.51
CA ALA A 47 -0.05 8.67 -24.24
C ALA A 47 0.58 7.66 -25.19
N ASP A 48 1.82 7.90 -25.60
CA ASP A 48 2.60 7.01 -26.45
C ASP A 48 3.56 6.11 -25.64
N TRP A 49 3.54 6.25 -24.31
CA TRP A 49 4.43 5.54 -23.40
C TRP A 49 3.73 4.46 -22.56
N GLY A 50 2.41 4.54 -22.40
CA GLY A 50 1.64 3.57 -21.64
C GLY A 50 0.17 3.97 -21.47
N HIS A 51 -0.65 3.05 -20.99
CA HIS A 51 -2.08 3.25 -20.79
C HIS A 51 -2.66 2.30 -19.74
N TRP A 52 -3.81 2.66 -19.17
CA TRP A 52 -4.57 1.77 -18.28
C TRP A 52 -5.73 1.08 -19.02
N GLY A 53 -5.85 -0.22 -18.80
CA GLY A 53 -6.94 -1.04 -19.30
C GLY A 53 -6.72 -1.64 -20.69
N PRO A 54 -7.76 -2.24 -21.28
CA PRO A 54 -7.63 -3.05 -22.49
C PRO A 54 -7.52 -2.25 -23.79
N ASN A 55 -7.74 -0.93 -23.78
CA ASN A 55 -7.75 -0.10 -24.98
C ASN A 55 -6.48 0.76 -25.11
N PRO A 56 -5.51 0.39 -25.96
CA PRO A 56 -4.27 1.16 -26.14
C PRO A 56 -4.45 2.50 -26.86
N LYS A 57 -5.65 2.80 -27.39
CA LYS A 57 -5.91 4.06 -28.11
C LYS A 57 -6.28 5.24 -27.21
N THR A 58 -6.41 4.99 -25.91
CA THR A 58 -6.82 5.99 -24.91
C THR A 58 -5.93 5.86 -23.70
N TYR A 59 -5.56 6.97 -23.07
CA TYR A 59 -4.72 6.96 -21.88
C TYR A 59 -5.30 6.10 -20.75
N SER A 60 -6.62 6.16 -20.57
CA SER A 60 -7.33 5.35 -19.59
C SER A 60 -8.65 4.82 -20.17
N SER A 61 -8.80 3.50 -20.06
CA SER A 61 -10.04 2.76 -20.35
C SER A 61 -10.49 1.90 -19.17
N TRP A 62 -9.72 1.92 -18.09
CA TRP A 62 -9.93 1.16 -16.87
C TRP A 62 -9.33 1.93 -15.69
N LYS A 63 -9.97 1.82 -14.53
CA LYS A 63 -9.61 2.58 -13.32
C LYS A 63 -9.68 1.71 -12.07
N THR A 64 -9.62 0.39 -12.19
CA THR A 64 -9.72 -0.51 -11.03
C THR A 64 -8.83 -1.73 -11.24
N HIS A 65 -8.98 -2.75 -10.43
CA HIS A 65 -8.01 -3.83 -10.35
C HIS A 65 -8.10 -4.78 -11.55
N SER A 66 -7.16 -5.71 -11.59
CA SER A 66 -6.96 -6.66 -12.65
C SER A 66 -6.53 -8.01 -12.08
N ASN A 67 -6.87 -9.08 -12.79
CA ASN A 67 -6.48 -10.44 -12.43
C ASN A 67 -5.08 -10.81 -12.95
N ARG A 68 -4.17 -9.83 -13.14
CA ARG A 68 -2.80 -10.07 -13.61
C ARG A 68 -2.01 -10.82 -12.54
N LEU A 69 -1.13 -11.73 -12.94
CA LEU A 69 -0.21 -12.41 -12.00
C LEU A 69 0.68 -11.40 -11.30
N ILE A 70 0.87 -11.58 -10.01
CA ILE A 70 1.56 -10.62 -9.15
C ILE A 70 2.95 -11.12 -8.76
N PRO A 71 4.02 -10.33 -8.97
CA PRO A 71 5.35 -10.59 -8.46
C PRO A 71 5.42 -10.84 -6.94
N VAL A 72 6.23 -11.82 -6.53
CA VAL A 72 6.54 -12.11 -5.12
C VAL A 72 8.05 -12.26 -4.97
N TYR A 73 8.62 -11.57 -3.98
CA TYR A 73 10.04 -11.59 -3.64
C TYR A 73 10.21 -12.05 -2.19
N THR A 74 11.16 -12.93 -1.93
CA THR A 74 11.48 -13.37 -0.57
C THR A 74 12.92 -13.05 -0.19
N TYR A 75 13.15 -12.93 1.12
CA TYR A 75 14.44 -12.68 1.74
C TYR A 75 14.53 -13.47 3.05
N GLY A 76 15.65 -14.18 3.26
CA GLY A 76 15.85 -15.08 4.40
C GLY A 76 15.12 -16.42 4.29
N ILE A 77 14.33 -16.62 3.22
CA ILE A 77 13.61 -17.86 2.85
C ILE A 77 13.52 -17.99 1.33
N ASP A 78 13.24 -19.20 0.83
CA ASP A 78 13.03 -19.49 -0.59
C ASP A 78 11.55 -19.76 -0.94
N LEU A 79 11.22 -19.76 -2.23
CA LEU A 79 9.87 -20.02 -2.76
C LEU A 79 9.70 -21.46 -3.27
N LYS A 80 10.75 -22.29 -3.22
CA LYS A 80 10.73 -23.68 -3.69
C LYS A 80 9.51 -24.48 -3.21
N PRO A 81 8.99 -24.33 -1.97
CA PRO A 81 7.84 -25.10 -1.49
C PRO A 81 6.51 -24.77 -2.18
N VAL A 82 6.42 -23.67 -2.93
CA VAL A 82 5.16 -23.16 -3.47
C VAL A 82 5.18 -23.07 -5.00
N ILE A 83 6.35 -22.94 -5.64
CA ILE A 83 6.48 -22.72 -7.08
C ILE A 83 6.65 -24.00 -7.90
N GLY A 84 6.49 -23.87 -9.22
CA GLY A 84 6.80 -24.92 -10.18
C GLY A 84 6.02 -26.20 -9.89
N VAL A 85 6.71 -27.34 -9.76
CA VAL A 85 6.08 -28.64 -9.47
C VAL A 85 5.28 -28.67 -8.16
N ASN A 86 5.53 -27.73 -7.24
CA ASN A 86 4.82 -27.61 -5.97
C ASN A 86 3.62 -26.65 -6.03
N SER A 87 3.33 -26.09 -7.20
CA SER A 87 2.18 -25.21 -7.40
C SER A 87 0.86 -25.96 -7.19
N VAL A 88 -0.02 -25.37 -6.39
CA VAL A 88 -1.40 -25.84 -6.18
C VAL A 88 -2.16 -25.98 -7.50
N TYR A 89 -1.86 -25.12 -8.49
CA TYR A 89 -2.54 -25.09 -9.78
C TYR A 89 -2.22 -26.28 -10.69
N ARG A 90 -1.28 -27.16 -10.31
CA ARG A 90 -0.98 -28.40 -11.04
C ARG A 90 -1.84 -29.59 -10.61
N ASN A 91 -2.64 -29.45 -9.55
CA ASN A 91 -3.42 -30.55 -8.98
C ASN A 91 -4.90 -30.17 -8.87
N GLU A 92 -5.77 -30.94 -9.53
CA GLU A 92 -7.21 -30.67 -9.60
C GLU A 92 -7.88 -30.62 -8.22
N SER A 93 -7.65 -31.63 -7.38
CA SER A 93 -8.22 -31.68 -6.02
C SER A 93 -7.71 -30.56 -5.13
N ALA A 94 -6.47 -30.10 -5.34
CA ALA A 94 -5.90 -28.98 -4.60
C ALA A 94 -6.53 -27.65 -5.02
N VAL A 95 -6.75 -27.44 -6.33
CA VAL A 95 -7.51 -26.28 -6.84
C VAL A 95 -8.95 -26.29 -6.33
N GLU A 96 -9.61 -27.45 -6.36
CA GLU A 96 -10.97 -27.59 -5.84
C GLU A 96 -11.03 -27.28 -4.35
N SER A 97 -10.05 -27.74 -3.56
CA SER A 97 -9.96 -27.42 -2.13
C SER A 97 -9.71 -25.93 -1.87
N LEU A 98 -8.90 -25.29 -2.73
CA LEU A 98 -8.55 -23.87 -2.62
C LEU A 98 -9.77 -22.95 -2.82
N TYR A 99 -10.60 -23.22 -3.83
CA TYR A 99 -11.77 -22.39 -4.17
C TYR A 99 -13.09 -22.92 -3.58
N GLY A 100 -13.13 -24.18 -3.13
CA GLY A 100 -14.35 -24.90 -2.78
C GLY A 100 -15.17 -25.38 -3.99
N TYR A 101 -14.59 -25.27 -5.19
CA TYR A 101 -15.08 -25.77 -6.48
C TYR A 101 -13.90 -25.76 -7.45
N LEU A 102 -13.95 -26.53 -8.54
CA LEU A 102 -12.96 -26.45 -9.62
C LEU A 102 -13.34 -25.30 -10.58
N PRO A 103 -12.61 -24.16 -10.62
CA PRO A 103 -12.94 -23.08 -11.53
C PRO A 103 -12.58 -23.46 -12.98
N GLU A 104 -13.33 -22.92 -13.93
CA GLU A 104 -13.14 -23.21 -15.35
C GLU A 104 -11.71 -22.85 -15.79
N LYS A 105 -11.06 -23.74 -16.56
CA LYS A 105 -9.72 -23.53 -17.16
C LYS A 105 -8.62 -23.05 -16.20
N THR A 106 -8.76 -23.33 -14.90
CA THR A 106 -7.81 -22.89 -13.87
C THR A 106 -6.73 -23.94 -13.57
N LEU A 107 -7.03 -25.22 -13.77
CA LEU A 107 -6.02 -26.30 -13.69
C LEU A 107 -4.97 -26.10 -14.78
N ASN A 108 -3.70 -25.99 -14.39
CA ASN A 108 -2.58 -25.83 -15.28
C ASN A 108 -1.41 -26.74 -14.85
N PRO A 109 -1.22 -27.91 -15.49
CA PRO A 109 -0.13 -28.85 -15.18
C PRO A 109 1.29 -28.28 -15.35
N LYS A 110 1.43 -27.12 -15.99
CA LYS A 110 2.70 -26.41 -16.23
C LYS A 110 2.81 -25.11 -15.43
N ALA A 111 1.95 -24.88 -14.43
CA ALA A 111 1.97 -23.65 -13.65
C ALA A 111 3.32 -23.45 -12.94
N GLU A 112 4.04 -22.39 -13.30
CA GLU A 112 5.22 -21.94 -12.54
C GLU A 112 4.83 -20.99 -11.40
N TYR A 113 3.67 -20.33 -11.54
CA TYR A 113 3.03 -19.53 -10.51
C TYR A 113 2.39 -20.38 -9.42
N PHE A 114 2.09 -19.74 -8.31
CA PHE A 114 1.42 -20.33 -7.15
C PHE A 114 0.20 -19.50 -6.74
N ASP A 115 -0.47 -19.83 -5.64
CA ASP A 115 -1.62 -19.04 -5.17
C ASP A 115 -1.24 -18.07 -4.06
N GLN A 116 -1.86 -16.89 -4.01
CA GLN A 116 -1.58 -15.93 -2.94
C GLN A 116 -1.82 -16.47 -1.52
N THR A 117 -2.66 -17.50 -1.35
CA THR A 117 -2.79 -18.23 -0.06
C THR A 117 -1.51 -18.91 0.39
N ASP A 118 -0.56 -19.21 -0.50
CA ASP A 118 0.75 -19.72 -0.13
C ASP A 118 1.64 -18.65 0.53
N VAL A 119 1.32 -17.35 0.42
CA VAL A 119 2.02 -16.30 1.21
C VAL A 119 1.80 -16.53 2.71
N PHE A 120 0.59 -16.93 3.11
CA PHE A 120 0.32 -17.39 4.48
C PHE A 120 1.16 -18.62 4.84
N ARG A 121 1.24 -19.60 3.93
CA ARG A 121 2.02 -20.82 4.13
C ARG A 121 3.52 -20.52 4.30
N LEU A 122 4.09 -19.63 3.51
CA LEU A 122 5.50 -19.21 3.59
C LEU A 122 5.81 -18.57 4.94
N GLN A 123 4.92 -17.71 5.46
CA GLN A 123 5.10 -17.13 6.80
C GLN A 123 5.09 -18.21 7.88
N LYS A 124 4.17 -19.17 7.83
CA LYS A 124 4.16 -20.30 8.77
C LYS A 124 5.42 -21.16 8.68
N MET A 125 5.90 -21.42 7.46
CA MET A 125 7.12 -22.20 7.24
C MET A 125 8.37 -21.48 7.78
N ALA A 126 8.45 -20.16 7.59
CA ALA A 126 9.52 -19.35 8.17
C ALA A 126 9.57 -19.54 9.70
N ILE A 127 8.42 -19.43 10.37
CA ILE A 127 8.33 -19.55 11.83
C ILE A 127 8.66 -20.97 12.29
N ALA A 128 8.14 -21.99 11.58
CA ALA A 128 8.46 -23.38 11.85
C ALA A 128 9.96 -23.69 11.66
N SER A 129 10.65 -22.97 10.79
CA SER A 129 12.11 -23.08 10.61
C SER A 129 12.92 -22.37 11.71
N GLY A 130 12.26 -21.74 12.68
CA GLY A 130 12.90 -21.04 13.80
C GLY A 130 13.09 -19.54 13.58
N LYS A 131 12.53 -18.95 12.53
CA LYS A 131 12.53 -17.48 12.36
C LYS A 131 11.77 -16.84 13.51
N LYS A 132 12.40 -15.85 14.14
CA LYS A 132 11.82 -15.06 15.23
C LYS A 132 11.04 -13.87 14.71
N ARG A 133 11.39 -13.38 13.52
CA ARG A 133 10.86 -12.16 12.93
C ARG A 133 10.32 -12.45 11.54
N VAL A 134 9.07 -12.08 11.29
CA VAL A 134 8.42 -12.23 9.99
C VAL A 134 7.82 -10.91 9.56
N ILE A 135 8.17 -10.48 8.35
CA ILE A 135 7.69 -9.23 7.75
C ILE A 135 6.92 -9.58 6.49
N LEU A 136 5.66 -9.12 6.42
CA LEU A 136 4.86 -9.08 5.20
C LEU A 136 4.86 -7.65 4.67
N PHE A 137 5.51 -7.44 3.53
CA PHE A 137 5.62 -6.13 2.89
C PHE A 137 4.72 -6.09 1.66
N VAL A 138 3.69 -5.24 1.68
CA VAL A 138 2.66 -5.16 0.64
C VAL A 138 2.76 -3.81 -0.08
N PHE A 139 2.84 -3.83 -1.40
CA PHE A 139 2.62 -2.66 -2.25
C PHE A 139 1.25 -2.80 -2.90
N ASP A 140 0.21 -2.17 -2.34
CA ASP A 140 -1.17 -2.31 -2.82
C ASP A 140 -1.25 -1.91 -4.29
N GLY A 141 -1.78 -2.78 -5.16
CA GLY A 141 -1.93 -2.49 -6.59
C GLY A 141 -0.64 -2.42 -7.42
N MET A 142 0.53 -2.78 -6.88
CA MET A 142 1.81 -2.76 -7.61
C MET A 142 1.97 -3.98 -8.52
N ASP A 143 1.37 -3.91 -9.71
CA ASP A 143 1.58 -4.93 -10.73
C ASP A 143 2.97 -4.86 -11.38
N TRP A 144 3.20 -5.77 -12.33
CA TRP A 144 4.45 -5.87 -13.05
C TRP A 144 4.85 -4.57 -13.79
N ASP A 145 3.96 -3.94 -14.54
CA ASP A 145 4.32 -2.73 -15.29
C ASP A 145 4.47 -1.53 -14.36
N THR A 146 3.71 -1.46 -13.26
CA THR A 146 3.94 -0.50 -12.17
C THR A 146 5.33 -0.67 -11.54
N THR A 147 5.73 -1.93 -11.27
CA THR A 147 7.09 -2.23 -10.78
C THR A 147 8.14 -1.77 -11.78
N ARG A 148 7.94 -2.06 -13.07
CA ARG A 148 8.91 -1.73 -14.11
C ARG A 148 9.11 -0.24 -14.29
N VAL A 149 8.02 0.51 -14.41
CA VAL A 149 8.11 1.94 -14.68
C VAL A 149 8.80 2.66 -13.53
N ALA A 150 8.55 2.25 -12.28
CA ALA A 150 9.26 2.76 -11.12
C ALA A 150 10.76 2.38 -11.13
N ALA A 151 11.09 1.13 -11.48
CA ALA A 151 12.48 0.69 -11.60
C ALA A 151 13.25 1.43 -12.69
N ILE A 152 12.62 1.70 -13.84
CA ILE A 152 13.21 2.44 -14.96
C ILE A 152 13.41 3.91 -14.55
N ALA A 153 12.39 4.54 -13.96
CA ALA A 153 12.45 5.93 -13.52
C ALA A 153 13.56 6.15 -12.47
N LYS A 154 13.78 5.17 -11.58
CA LYS A 154 14.84 5.22 -10.57
C LYS A 154 16.24 4.96 -11.14
N SER A 155 16.39 3.96 -12.00
CA SER A 155 17.71 3.50 -12.46
C SER A 155 18.23 4.20 -13.72
N GLY A 156 17.34 4.78 -14.52
CA GLY A 156 17.64 5.21 -15.88
C GLY A 156 17.97 4.04 -16.82
N LYS A 157 17.57 2.81 -16.51
CA LYS A 157 17.82 1.61 -17.32
C LYS A 157 16.52 0.89 -17.64
N VAL A 158 16.45 0.31 -18.84
CA VAL A 158 15.26 -0.45 -19.26
C VAL A 158 15.23 -1.79 -18.52
N TYR A 159 14.22 -1.97 -17.68
CA TYR A 159 13.98 -3.20 -16.93
C TYR A 159 12.95 -4.11 -17.63
N ARG A 160 13.32 -5.39 -17.80
CA ARG A 160 12.60 -6.33 -18.70
C ARG A 160 11.93 -7.52 -18.02
N GLU A 161 12.50 -8.09 -16.96
CA GLU A 161 11.92 -9.22 -16.21
C GLU A 161 12.69 -9.50 -14.89
N GLY A 162 12.05 -10.21 -13.96
CA GLY A 162 12.74 -10.93 -12.89
C GLY A 162 13.20 -10.10 -11.69
N ARG A 163 14.50 -10.14 -11.40
CA ARG A 163 15.18 -9.37 -10.33
C ARG A 163 16.26 -8.48 -10.94
N GLY A 164 16.75 -7.47 -10.22
CA GLY A 164 17.39 -6.31 -10.85
C GLY A 164 16.31 -5.29 -11.23
N GLU A 165 16.50 -4.05 -11.67
CA GLU A 165 17.69 -3.27 -11.99
C GLU A 165 17.43 -1.83 -11.52
N GLY A 166 17.35 -1.57 -10.22
CA GLY A 166 17.27 -0.20 -9.68
C GLY A 166 16.55 -0.01 -8.35
N LEU A 167 15.45 -0.74 -8.13
CA LEU A 167 14.76 -0.72 -6.84
C LEU A 167 15.54 -1.59 -5.84
N GLN A 168 15.65 -1.13 -4.61
CA GLN A 168 16.42 -1.81 -3.58
C GLN A 168 15.89 -3.22 -3.33
N PHE A 169 14.56 -3.42 -3.33
CA PHE A 169 14.00 -4.77 -3.19
C PHE A 169 14.36 -5.68 -4.38
N LEU A 170 14.42 -5.15 -5.59
CA LEU A 170 14.81 -5.92 -6.76
C LEU A 170 16.31 -6.28 -6.75
N ASP A 171 17.15 -5.40 -6.20
CA ASP A 171 18.61 -5.47 -6.30
C ASP A 171 19.28 -6.14 -5.09
N TYR A 172 18.63 -6.15 -3.93
CA TYR A 172 19.24 -6.62 -2.70
C TYR A 172 19.56 -8.14 -2.72
N ARG A 173 20.79 -8.50 -2.32
CA ARG A 173 21.34 -9.88 -2.36
C ARG A 173 22.11 -10.29 -1.09
N GLY A 174 21.93 -9.60 0.03
CA GLY A 174 22.68 -9.90 1.27
C GLY A 174 22.25 -11.18 2.00
N THR A 175 21.28 -11.93 1.46
CA THR A 175 20.74 -13.16 2.03
C THR A 175 20.22 -14.09 0.94
N THR A 176 19.72 -15.28 1.32
CA THR A 176 18.91 -16.11 0.42
C THR A 176 17.69 -15.33 -0.04
N THR A 177 17.60 -15.12 -1.35
CA THR A 177 16.46 -14.43 -1.96
C THR A 177 15.89 -15.28 -3.09
N ASP A 178 14.59 -15.22 -3.28
CA ASP A 178 13.89 -15.92 -4.36
C ASP A 178 12.80 -15.04 -4.99
N TYR A 179 12.36 -15.41 -6.18
CA TYR A 179 11.40 -14.65 -6.98
C TYR A 179 10.40 -15.57 -7.67
N GLY A 180 9.13 -15.20 -7.61
CA GLY A 180 8.05 -15.91 -8.28
C GLY A 180 6.87 -14.98 -8.52
N PHE A 181 5.71 -15.56 -8.83
CA PHE A 181 4.49 -14.81 -9.03
C PHE A 181 3.27 -15.64 -8.68
N CYS A 182 2.20 -14.98 -8.26
CA CYS A 182 1.02 -15.63 -7.72
C CYS A 182 -0.28 -15.18 -8.40
N VAL A 183 -1.29 -16.05 -8.30
CA VAL A 183 -2.68 -15.75 -8.64
C VAL A 183 -3.36 -15.11 -7.43
N THR A 184 -4.03 -13.99 -7.67
CA THR A 184 -4.70 -13.18 -6.64
C THR A 184 -6.23 -13.26 -6.70
N SER A 185 -6.78 -13.97 -7.69
CA SER A 185 -8.23 -14.04 -7.88
C SER A 185 -8.96 -14.48 -6.60
N PRO A 186 -10.12 -13.88 -6.28
CA PRO A 186 -10.87 -14.20 -5.08
C PRO A 186 -11.57 -15.55 -5.25
N ARG A 187 -12.30 -16.01 -4.23
CA ARG A 187 -13.27 -17.10 -4.43
C ARG A 187 -14.40 -16.65 -5.35
N ALA A 188 -14.93 -15.44 -5.13
CA ALA A 188 -16.04 -14.86 -5.89
C ALA A 188 -16.13 -13.34 -5.67
N GLU A 189 -16.89 -12.65 -6.51
CA GLU A 189 -17.29 -11.25 -6.31
C GLU A 189 -18.83 -11.11 -6.27
N GLY A 190 -19.32 -9.95 -5.82
CA GLY A 190 -20.75 -9.64 -5.84
C GLY A 190 -21.56 -10.29 -4.72
N THR A 191 -20.88 -10.67 -3.63
CA THR A 191 -21.49 -11.09 -2.37
C THR A 191 -22.17 -9.89 -1.71
N LYS A 192 -23.35 -10.11 -1.14
CA LYS A 192 -24.09 -9.16 -0.33
C LYS A 192 -24.04 -9.62 1.12
N VAL A 193 -23.96 -8.66 2.01
CA VAL A 193 -23.79 -8.90 3.43
C VAL A 193 -24.71 -7.98 4.24
N ASN A 194 -24.89 -8.33 5.51
CA ASN A 194 -25.48 -7.46 6.50
C ASN A 194 -24.40 -7.17 7.55
N VAL A 195 -23.83 -5.96 7.50
CA VAL A 195 -22.79 -5.50 8.42
C VAL A 195 -23.27 -5.42 9.87
N ASP A 196 -24.53 -5.05 10.15
CA ASP A 196 -25.02 -5.00 11.54
C ASP A 196 -25.09 -6.38 12.19
N GLN A 197 -25.37 -7.41 11.39
CA GLN A 197 -25.52 -8.79 11.86
C GLN A 197 -24.26 -9.62 11.63
N GLN A 198 -23.28 -9.08 10.90
CA GLN A 198 -22.10 -9.79 10.41
C GLN A 198 -22.47 -11.10 9.70
N THR A 199 -23.43 -11.04 8.78
CA THR A 199 -23.91 -12.22 8.02
C THR A 199 -23.79 -12.04 6.51
N VAL A 200 -23.59 -13.15 5.80
CA VAL A 200 -23.57 -13.21 4.34
C VAL A 200 -24.96 -13.61 3.81
N VAL A 201 -25.45 -12.90 2.79
CA VAL A 201 -26.78 -13.10 2.20
C VAL A 201 -26.75 -14.01 0.98
N ASN A 202 -25.72 -13.92 0.14
CA ASN A 202 -25.51 -14.79 -1.03
C ASN A 202 -24.07 -15.33 -1.08
N PRO A 203 -23.76 -16.43 -0.36
CA PRO A 203 -22.40 -16.97 -0.21
C PRO A 203 -21.69 -17.35 -1.52
N GLU A 204 -22.44 -17.62 -2.59
CA GLU A 204 -21.89 -17.99 -3.89
C GLU A 204 -21.43 -16.79 -4.73
N GLY A 205 -21.75 -15.55 -4.32
CA GLY A 205 -21.46 -14.36 -5.10
C GLY A 205 -22.26 -14.28 -6.41
N LYS A 206 -21.74 -13.52 -7.38
CA LYS A 206 -22.30 -13.34 -8.73
C LYS A 206 -21.38 -13.84 -9.82
N LEU A 207 -20.07 -13.66 -9.63
CA LEU A 207 -19.04 -14.12 -10.54
C LEU A 207 -17.98 -14.86 -9.74
N ARG A 208 -17.65 -16.07 -10.19
CA ARG A 208 -16.67 -16.95 -9.56
C ARG A 208 -15.25 -16.51 -9.93
N GLY A 209 -14.30 -16.72 -9.03
CA GLY A 209 -12.89 -16.54 -9.32
C GLY A 209 -12.28 -17.70 -10.10
N GLY A 210 -10.98 -17.66 -10.26
CA GLY A 210 -10.21 -18.57 -11.11
C GLY A 210 -9.14 -17.82 -11.91
N TYR A 211 -8.26 -18.59 -12.55
CA TYR A 211 -7.22 -18.03 -13.40
C TYR A 211 -6.93 -18.89 -14.63
N ASP A 212 -7.39 -18.43 -15.78
CA ASP A 212 -7.11 -18.99 -17.10
C ASP A 212 -5.79 -18.41 -17.63
N ALA A 213 -4.69 -19.17 -17.48
CA ALA A 213 -3.36 -18.75 -17.90
C ALA A 213 -3.19 -18.68 -19.43
N VAL A 214 -4.12 -19.27 -20.22
CA VAL A 214 -4.11 -19.09 -21.68
C VAL A 214 -4.52 -17.66 -22.00
N LEU A 215 -5.56 -17.15 -21.34
CA LEU A 215 -6.07 -15.80 -21.57
C LEU A 215 -5.27 -14.73 -20.83
N GLY A 216 -4.96 -14.97 -19.56
CA GLY A 216 -4.30 -14.04 -18.66
C GLY A 216 -2.77 -14.05 -18.70
N GLY A 217 -2.16 -14.96 -19.46
CA GLY A 217 -0.72 -15.19 -19.50
C GLY A 217 -0.23 -16.18 -18.43
N ASP A 218 0.91 -16.81 -18.66
CA ASP A 218 1.55 -17.71 -17.70
C ASP A 218 2.70 -17.06 -16.92
N SER A 219 2.97 -15.77 -17.18
CA SER A 219 3.83 -14.90 -16.37
C SER A 219 3.36 -13.43 -16.45
N PRO A 220 3.75 -12.56 -15.51
CA PRO A 220 3.30 -11.16 -15.50
C PRO A 220 3.70 -10.32 -16.73
N TRP A 221 4.76 -10.70 -17.45
CA TRP A 221 5.32 -9.96 -18.59
C TRP A 221 4.90 -10.51 -19.95
N ARG A 222 4.24 -11.67 -20.01
CA ARG A 222 3.83 -12.23 -21.29
C ARG A 222 2.53 -11.59 -21.77
N PRO A 223 2.39 -11.35 -23.09
CA PRO A 223 1.18 -10.77 -23.66
C PRO A 223 -0.06 -11.62 -23.36
N PHE A 224 -1.16 -10.95 -22.99
CA PHE A 224 -2.47 -11.56 -22.81
C PHE A 224 -3.09 -11.87 -24.18
N THR A 225 -3.77 -13.00 -24.33
CA THR A 225 -4.47 -13.32 -25.59
C THR A 225 -5.87 -12.69 -25.65
N ASP A 226 -6.46 -12.35 -24.48
CA ASP A 226 -7.68 -11.56 -24.39
C ASP A 226 -7.52 -10.41 -23.37
N ALA A 227 -7.41 -9.19 -23.88
CA ALA A 227 -7.29 -8.00 -23.05
C ALA A 227 -8.48 -7.78 -22.09
N ASN A 228 -9.67 -8.31 -22.39
CA ASN A 228 -10.83 -8.16 -21.52
C ASN A 228 -10.87 -9.20 -20.39
N TYR A 229 -10.04 -10.25 -20.44
CA TYR A 229 -10.02 -11.30 -19.43
C TYR A 229 -9.61 -10.76 -18.06
N LEU A 230 -8.54 -9.97 -18.01
CA LEU A 230 -7.99 -9.44 -16.75
C LEU A 230 -8.97 -8.56 -15.97
N ILE A 231 -10.00 -8.04 -16.63
CA ILE A 231 -11.02 -7.17 -16.03
C ILE A 231 -12.37 -7.87 -15.88
N GLY A 232 -12.40 -9.21 -15.97
CA GLY A 232 -13.61 -10.02 -15.80
C GLY A 232 -14.62 -9.91 -16.95
N LYS A 233 -14.22 -9.40 -18.12
CA LYS A 233 -15.11 -9.10 -19.27
C LYS A 233 -14.87 -9.96 -20.51
N SER A 234 -14.00 -10.96 -20.45
CA SER A 234 -13.82 -11.90 -21.57
C SER A 234 -15.13 -12.56 -21.97
N LYS A 235 -15.26 -12.86 -23.26
CA LYS A 235 -16.39 -13.62 -23.81
C LYS A 235 -16.17 -15.13 -23.75
N GLU A 236 -14.93 -15.57 -23.53
CA GLU A 236 -14.55 -16.98 -23.51
C GLU A 236 -14.63 -17.57 -22.11
N THR A 237 -13.92 -16.99 -21.15
CA THR A 237 -13.88 -17.44 -19.75
C THR A 237 -13.99 -16.21 -18.85
N LYS A 238 -14.88 -16.21 -17.87
CA LYS A 238 -15.01 -15.08 -16.93
C LYS A 238 -14.60 -15.50 -15.53
N HIS A 239 -13.62 -14.82 -14.99
CA HIS A 239 -13.28 -14.89 -13.58
C HIS A 239 -13.31 -13.51 -12.94
N ALA A 240 -13.74 -13.47 -11.69
CA ALA A 240 -13.64 -12.29 -10.85
C ALA A 240 -12.18 -11.84 -10.75
N TYR A 241 -11.94 -10.53 -10.81
CA TYR A 241 -10.63 -9.98 -10.48
C TYR A 241 -10.55 -9.65 -8.99
N ALA A 242 -9.31 -9.54 -8.52
CA ALA A 242 -8.97 -9.38 -7.12
C ALA A 242 -9.36 -8.01 -6.53
N GLU A 243 -9.52 -7.97 -5.23
CA GLU A 243 -9.78 -6.78 -4.42
C GLU A 243 -9.04 -6.93 -3.08
N SER A 244 -8.57 -5.82 -2.53
CA SER A 244 -7.58 -5.77 -1.44
C SER A 244 -7.94 -6.58 -0.19
N SER A 245 -9.21 -6.67 0.19
CA SER A 245 -9.64 -7.41 1.39
C SER A 245 -9.62 -8.93 1.18
N ALA A 246 -10.06 -9.43 0.03
CA ALA A 246 -9.99 -10.86 -0.28
C ALA A 246 -8.53 -11.34 -0.45
N THR A 247 -7.67 -10.50 -1.04
CA THR A 247 -6.25 -10.79 -1.25
C THR A 247 -5.46 -10.71 0.04
N ALA A 248 -5.69 -9.68 0.87
CA ALA A 248 -5.10 -9.59 2.19
C ALA A 248 -5.53 -10.76 3.08
N THR A 249 -6.82 -11.14 3.06
CA THR A 249 -7.31 -12.36 3.72
C THR A 249 -6.58 -13.61 3.21
N SER A 250 -6.29 -13.70 1.91
CA SER A 250 -5.51 -14.82 1.35
C SER A 250 -4.10 -14.85 1.94
N MET A 251 -3.43 -13.71 2.04
CA MET A 251 -2.07 -13.60 2.57
C MET A 251 -1.99 -13.80 4.10
N THR A 252 -3.04 -13.47 4.85
CA THR A 252 -3.03 -13.50 6.32
C THR A 252 -3.77 -14.69 6.93
N CYS A 253 -4.74 -15.28 6.22
CA CYS A 253 -5.53 -16.43 6.69
C CYS A 253 -5.31 -17.72 5.87
N GLY A 254 -4.71 -17.63 4.67
CA GLY A 254 -4.45 -18.80 3.83
C GLY A 254 -5.69 -19.43 3.21
N ILE A 255 -6.76 -18.65 3.00
CA ILE A 255 -7.98 -19.09 2.33
C ILE A 255 -8.40 -18.13 1.22
N LYS A 256 -9.11 -18.64 0.21
CA LYS A 256 -9.88 -17.79 -0.71
C LYS A 256 -11.22 -17.41 -0.08
N THR A 257 -11.60 -16.15 -0.23
CA THR A 257 -12.89 -15.62 0.19
C THR A 257 -13.49 -14.69 -0.87
N TYR A 258 -14.65 -14.10 -0.62
CA TYR A 258 -15.28 -13.15 -1.55
C TYR A 258 -14.63 -11.76 -1.46
N ASN A 259 -14.62 -11.01 -2.57
CA ASN A 259 -14.25 -9.59 -2.55
C ASN A 259 -15.09 -8.82 -1.52
N ASP A 260 -14.47 -7.91 -0.79
CA ASP A 260 -14.98 -7.14 0.36
C ASP A 260 -14.92 -7.85 1.73
N ALA A 261 -14.56 -9.14 1.80
CA ALA A 261 -14.45 -9.89 3.06
C ALA A 261 -13.17 -9.57 3.85
N MET A 262 -13.29 -9.39 5.17
CA MET A 262 -12.17 -9.14 6.08
C MET A 262 -11.96 -10.35 7.00
N ASN A 263 -11.03 -11.24 6.66
CA ASN A 263 -10.69 -12.45 7.44
C ASN A 263 -11.90 -13.36 7.76
N VAL A 264 -12.88 -13.43 6.87
CA VAL A 264 -14.00 -14.36 7.00
C VAL A 264 -14.02 -15.31 5.82
N ASP A 265 -14.54 -16.52 6.04
CA ASP A 265 -14.79 -17.44 4.95
C ASP A 265 -15.99 -17.01 4.10
N PHE A 266 -16.29 -17.78 3.06
CA PHE A 266 -17.37 -17.45 2.12
C PHE A 266 -18.78 -17.44 2.72
N MET A 267 -18.95 -17.99 3.92
CA MET A 267 -20.19 -17.99 4.68
C MET A 267 -20.26 -16.84 5.70
N GLY A 268 -19.20 -16.03 5.80
CA GLY A 268 -19.07 -15.01 6.84
C GLY A 268 -18.74 -15.62 8.20
N ARG A 269 -18.02 -16.74 8.26
CA ARG A 269 -17.50 -17.28 9.53
C ARG A 269 -16.09 -16.77 9.75
N GLU A 270 -15.79 -16.46 11.00
CA GLU A 270 -14.47 -15.98 11.41
C GLU A 270 -13.36 -16.94 10.97
N VAL A 271 -12.28 -16.38 10.43
CA VAL A 271 -11.02 -17.07 10.20
C VAL A 271 -9.91 -16.31 10.93
N LEU A 272 -9.05 -17.06 11.61
CA LEU A 272 -7.97 -16.50 12.41
C LEU A 272 -6.80 -16.09 11.49
N PRO A 273 -6.46 -14.79 11.40
CA PRO A 273 -5.26 -14.38 10.71
C PRO A 273 -4.00 -14.82 11.46
N ILE A 274 -2.90 -14.95 10.74
CA ILE A 274 -1.60 -15.38 11.29
C ILE A 274 -1.15 -14.51 12.45
N ALA A 275 -1.40 -13.20 12.39
CA ALA A 275 -1.02 -12.27 13.45
C ALA A 275 -1.66 -12.64 14.80
N ARG A 276 -2.96 -13.01 14.83
CA ARG A 276 -3.64 -13.43 16.06
C ARG A 276 -3.12 -14.78 16.56
N THR A 277 -2.86 -15.71 15.64
CA THR A 277 -2.25 -17.01 16.00
C THR A 277 -0.88 -16.82 16.64
N LEU A 278 -0.05 -15.93 16.10
CA LEU A 278 1.28 -15.66 16.62
C LEU A 278 1.27 -14.86 17.92
N GLN A 279 0.27 -13.99 18.10
CA GLN A 279 0.09 -13.25 19.34
C GLN A 279 -0.15 -14.21 20.52
N ASP A 280 -0.95 -15.26 20.31
CA ASP A 280 -1.16 -16.32 21.30
C ASP A 280 0.15 -17.10 21.60
N ASP A 281 1.06 -17.18 20.63
CA ASP A 281 2.40 -17.78 20.76
C ASP A 281 3.47 -16.81 21.32
N GLY A 282 3.07 -15.62 21.79
CA GLY A 282 3.95 -14.64 22.45
C GLY A 282 4.68 -13.69 21.49
N PHE A 283 4.30 -13.64 20.21
CA PHE A 283 4.82 -12.63 19.30
C PHE A 283 4.23 -11.26 19.60
N ALA A 284 5.06 -10.21 19.50
CA ALA A 284 4.54 -8.86 19.36
C ALA A 284 4.06 -8.64 17.91
N ILE A 285 2.91 -7.96 17.74
CA ILE A 285 2.25 -7.80 16.45
C ILE A 285 2.22 -6.33 16.02
N GLY A 286 2.71 -6.02 14.82
CA GLY A 286 2.68 -4.66 14.26
C GLY A 286 2.01 -4.57 12.89
N VAL A 287 1.37 -3.42 12.64
CA VAL A 287 0.76 -3.07 11.36
C VAL A 287 1.09 -1.61 11.03
N VAL A 288 1.66 -1.38 9.84
CA VAL A 288 2.05 -0.07 9.33
C VAL A 288 1.47 0.12 7.92
N SER A 289 0.86 1.27 7.65
CA SER A 289 0.32 1.59 6.32
C SER A 289 0.41 3.07 5.96
N SER A 290 0.68 3.41 4.70
CA SER A 290 0.59 4.79 4.20
C SER A 290 -0.86 5.28 4.01
N VAL A 291 -1.86 4.41 4.14
CA VAL A 291 -3.30 4.71 4.01
C VAL A 291 -4.02 4.49 5.35
N PRO A 292 -5.35 4.71 5.47
CA PRO A 292 -6.04 4.62 6.75
C PRO A 292 -5.82 3.33 7.53
N ILE A 293 -5.69 3.45 8.86
CA ILE A 293 -5.39 2.35 9.79
C ILE A 293 -6.29 1.11 9.67
N SER A 294 -7.54 1.26 9.24
CA SER A 294 -8.50 0.18 9.05
C SER A 294 -8.88 -0.05 7.59
N HIS A 295 -8.06 0.43 6.65
CA HIS A 295 -8.18 0.06 5.25
C HIS A 295 -8.04 -1.47 5.07
N ALA A 296 -8.39 -1.99 3.90
CA ALA A 296 -8.56 -3.43 3.70
C ALA A 296 -7.32 -4.27 4.10
N THR A 297 -6.14 -3.92 3.58
CA THR A 297 -4.90 -4.63 3.89
C THR A 297 -4.54 -4.56 5.37
N PRO A 298 -4.43 -3.38 6.02
CA PRO A 298 -4.07 -3.31 7.44
C PRO A 298 -5.16 -3.87 8.35
N GLY A 299 -6.44 -3.75 7.98
CA GLY A 299 -7.55 -4.39 8.67
C GLY A 299 -7.43 -5.92 8.64
N CYS A 300 -7.18 -6.51 7.46
CA CYS A 300 -7.02 -7.96 7.30
C CYS A 300 -5.76 -8.52 7.96
N ALA A 301 -4.83 -7.68 8.41
CA ALA A 301 -3.73 -8.14 9.26
C ALA A 301 -4.25 -8.75 10.58
N TYR A 302 -5.40 -8.31 11.11
CA TYR A 302 -5.83 -8.66 12.46
C TYR A 302 -7.36 -8.79 12.67
N ALA A 303 -8.15 -7.87 12.08
CA ALA A 303 -9.58 -7.70 12.34
C ALA A 303 -10.47 -8.62 11.50
N ASN A 304 -11.73 -8.80 11.93
CA ASN A 304 -12.73 -9.56 11.18
C ASN A 304 -13.97 -8.72 10.92
N ASN A 305 -14.47 -8.75 9.69
CA ASN A 305 -15.73 -8.14 9.31
C ASN A 305 -16.24 -8.78 8.01
N VAL A 306 -17.56 -8.84 7.83
CA VAL A 306 -18.12 -9.31 6.55
C VAL A 306 -17.94 -8.29 5.42
N HIS A 307 -17.52 -7.06 5.74
CA HIS A 307 -17.32 -5.99 4.76
C HIS A 307 -16.15 -5.05 5.11
N ARG A 308 -15.28 -4.75 4.14
CA ARG A 308 -14.11 -3.86 4.30
C ARG A 308 -14.42 -2.40 4.66
N ASN A 309 -15.63 -1.95 4.39
CA ASN A 309 -16.01 -0.55 4.62
C ASN A 309 -16.49 -0.25 6.05
N ASP A 310 -16.58 -1.23 6.94
CA ASP A 310 -16.99 -1.04 8.34
C ASP A 310 -15.83 -0.55 9.23
N TYR A 311 -15.25 0.59 8.82
CA TYR A 311 -13.93 1.06 9.26
C TYR A 311 -13.78 1.24 10.77
N GLN A 312 -14.74 1.84 11.46
CA GLN A 312 -14.65 2.02 12.91
C GLN A 312 -14.70 0.68 13.63
N ASP A 313 -15.51 -0.27 13.16
CA ASP A 313 -15.61 -1.60 13.78
C ASP A 313 -14.33 -2.42 13.57
N LEU A 314 -13.76 -2.35 12.36
CA LEU A 314 -12.43 -2.90 12.06
C LEU A 314 -11.33 -2.29 12.94
N THR A 315 -11.36 -0.97 13.15
CA THR A 315 -10.41 -0.30 14.05
C THR A 315 -10.56 -0.79 15.48
N ARG A 316 -11.79 -1.05 15.96
CA ARG A 316 -12.01 -1.57 17.33
C ARG A 316 -11.31 -2.91 17.53
N ASP A 317 -11.40 -3.83 16.57
CA ASP A 317 -10.63 -5.07 16.60
C ASP A 317 -9.12 -4.82 16.66
N LEU A 318 -8.61 -3.96 15.77
CA LEU A 318 -7.19 -3.63 15.69
C LEU A 318 -6.63 -3.08 17.01
N ILE A 319 -7.38 -2.24 17.72
CA ILE A 319 -6.92 -1.58 18.94
C ILE A 319 -7.41 -2.23 20.24
N GLY A 320 -8.18 -3.32 20.15
CA GLY A 320 -8.65 -4.12 21.29
C GLY A 320 -9.85 -3.52 22.04
N ARG A 321 -10.73 -2.86 21.30
CA ARG A 321 -12.06 -2.41 21.73
C ARG A 321 -13.13 -3.41 21.26
N PRO A 322 -14.30 -3.47 21.90
CA PRO A 322 -15.40 -4.32 21.44
C PRO A 322 -15.88 -3.95 20.03
N SER A 323 -15.84 -4.91 19.11
CA SER A 323 -16.44 -4.81 17.77
C SER A 323 -17.73 -5.64 17.70
N ILE A 324 -18.41 -5.65 16.55
CA ILE A 324 -19.59 -6.50 16.36
C ILE A 324 -19.19 -7.98 16.36
N TYR A 325 -18.08 -8.34 15.69
CA TYR A 325 -17.57 -9.71 15.65
C TYR A 325 -17.03 -10.16 17.02
N HIS A 326 -16.36 -9.26 17.72
CA HIS A 326 -15.70 -9.55 18.99
C HIS A 326 -16.25 -8.64 20.10
N PRO A 327 -17.46 -8.92 20.63
CA PRO A 327 -18.08 -8.09 21.66
C PRO A 327 -17.32 -8.08 22.99
N GLY A 328 -16.43 -9.06 23.22
CA GLY A 328 -15.50 -9.09 24.35
C GLY A 328 -14.24 -8.23 24.16
N GLY A 329 -14.02 -7.72 22.93
CA GLY A 329 -12.77 -7.10 22.50
C GLY A 329 -11.67 -8.13 22.24
N LEU A 330 -10.82 -7.84 21.26
CA LEU A 330 -9.57 -8.56 21.04
C LEU A 330 -8.45 -7.97 21.94
N PRO A 331 -7.30 -8.65 22.06
CA PRO A 331 -6.13 -8.03 22.68
C PRO A 331 -5.74 -6.71 22.00
N GLY A 332 -5.90 -6.62 20.68
CA GLY A 332 -5.39 -5.56 19.81
C GLY A 332 -3.92 -5.78 19.45
N VAL A 333 -3.45 -5.14 18.38
CA VAL A 333 -2.04 -5.20 17.96
C VAL A 333 -1.13 -4.45 18.94
N ASP A 334 0.17 -4.72 18.92
CA ASP A 334 1.15 -4.03 19.76
C ASP A 334 1.61 -2.70 19.15
N VAL A 335 1.61 -2.62 17.82
CA VAL A 335 1.87 -1.38 17.08
C VAL A 335 0.87 -1.23 15.94
N LEU A 336 0.22 -0.07 15.86
CA LEU A 336 -0.58 0.33 14.70
C LEU A 336 -0.19 1.73 14.29
N ILE A 337 0.30 1.93 13.06
CA ILE A 337 0.66 3.26 12.55
C ILE A 337 0.08 3.42 11.15
N GLY A 338 -0.75 4.43 10.94
CA GLY A 338 -1.38 4.64 9.64
C GLY A 338 -2.00 6.00 9.41
N GLY A 339 -2.66 6.11 8.27
CA GLY A 339 -3.43 7.27 7.84
C GLY A 339 -4.79 7.41 8.53
N GLY A 340 -5.61 8.33 8.03
CA GLY A 340 -7.03 8.52 8.37
C GLY A 340 -7.29 9.75 9.23
N TRP A 341 -6.25 10.46 9.67
CA TRP A 341 -6.37 11.64 10.50
C TRP A 341 -7.17 12.75 9.81
N GLY A 342 -8.06 13.42 10.56
CA GLY A 342 -8.81 14.58 10.09
C GLY A 342 -9.93 14.29 9.07
N ILE A 343 -10.23 13.01 8.78
CA ILE A 343 -11.29 12.64 7.82
C ILE A 343 -12.61 12.45 8.55
N ASP A 344 -13.38 13.53 8.68
CA ASP A 344 -14.67 13.52 9.37
C ASP A 344 -15.86 13.25 8.43
N LYS A 345 -16.89 12.60 8.98
CA LYS A 345 -18.15 12.34 8.29
C LYS A 345 -19.31 12.35 9.29
N ASP A 346 -20.40 13.03 8.94
CA ASP A 346 -21.59 13.06 9.81
C ASP A 346 -22.34 11.72 9.82
N LYS A 347 -22.30 11.00 8.69
CA LYS A 347 -22.97 9.72 8.47
C LYS A 347 -22.20 8.90 7.44
N ASP A 348 -21.97 7.62 7.73
CA ASP A 348 -21.41 6.68 6.76
C ASP A 348 -22.31 5.46 6.55
N ALA A 349 -23.08 5.45 5.47
CA ALA A 349 -23.99 4.33 5.17
C ALA A 349 -23.26 3.03 4.77
N ALA A 350 -21.95 3.09 4.54
CA ALA A 350 -21.13 1.91 4.28
C ALA A 350 -20.71 1.18 5.57
N GLN A 351 -20.88 1.83 6.73
CA GLN A 351 -20.58 1.29 8.06
C GLN A 351 -21.85 0.79 8.75
N GLY A 352 -21.69 -0.03 9.78
CA GLY A 352 -22.80 -0.50 10.61
C GLY A 352 -23.50 0.62 11.40
N LYS A 353 -24.63 0.30 12.02
CA LYS A 353 -25.39 1.19 12.90
C LYS A 353 -24.63 1.65 14.13
N ASN A 354 -23.51 0.99 14.46
CA ASN A 354 -22.60 1.38 15.53
C ASN A 354 -21.53 2.40 15.09
N TYR A 355 -21.64 2.93 13.87
CA TYR A 355 -20.86 4.09 13.43
C TYR A 355 -21.16 5.31 14.31
N VAL A 356 -20.10 5.97 14.77
CA VAL A 356 -20.15 7.19 15.56
C VAL A 356 -19.76 8.37 14.67
N PRO A 357 -20.62 9.41 14.52
CA PRO A 357 -20.28 10.61 13.75
C PRO A 357 -18.98 11.27 14.22
N GLY A 358 -18.20 11.79 13.28
CA GLY A 358 -16.85 12.30 13.52
C GLY A 358 -15.85 11.62 12.59
N ASN A 359 -14.66 11.29 13.07
CA ASN A 359 -13.65 10.68 12.22
C ASN A 359 -14.13 9.32 11.65
N LYS A 360 -14.00 9.16 10.34
CA LYS A 360 -14.48 8.01 9.58
C LYS A 360 -13.85 6.69 10.03
N TYR A 361 -12.61 6.71 10.49
CA TYR A 361 -11.80 5.52 10.73
C TYR A 361 -11.68 5.16 12.21
N ILE A 362 -11.86 6.11 13.14
CA ILE A 362 -11.84 5.85 14.58
C ILE A 362 -12.79 6.81 15.31
N ALA A 363 -13.61 6.28 16.22
CA ALA A 363 -14.46 7.13 17.06
C ALA A 363 -13.61 7.88 18.10
N ALA A 364 -13.97 9.11 18.43
CA ALA A 364 -13.23 9.93 19.41
C ALA A 364 -13.11 9.22 20.77
N ASP A 365 -14.20 8.63 21.27
CA ASP A 365 -14.21 7.88 22.53
C ASP A 365 -13.29 6.65 22.48
N ASP A 366 -13.19 5.97 21.34
CA ASP A 366 -12.29 4.83 21.18
C ASP A 366 -10.82 5.28 21.19
N LEU A 367 -10.50 6.40 20.52
CA LEU A 367 -9.16 7.01 20.54
C LEU A 367 -8.76 7.45 21.96
N GLU A 368 -9.64 8.11 22.69
CA GLU A 368 -9.38 8.52 24.07
C GLU A 368 -9.20 7.32 25.00
N ALA A 369 -10.01 6.26 24.83
CA ALA A 369 -9.98 5.09 25.69
C ALA A 369 -8.70 4.25 25.55
N ILE A 370 -8.01 4.32 24.41
CA ILE A 370 -6.77 3.55 24.19
C ILE A 370 -5.51 4.28 24.69
N ASP A 371 -5.56 5.59 24.93
CA ASP A 371 -4.39 6.39 25.33
C ASP A 371 -3.96 6.07 26.77
N VAL A 372 -2.68 5.75 26.98
CA VAL A 372 -2.07 5.55 28.30
C VAL A 372 -2.27 6.73 29.24
N LYS A 373 -2.36 7.96 28.71
CA LYS A 373 -2.64 9.18 29.51
C LYS A 373 -4.05 9.17 30.11
N ARG A 374 -4.94 8.33 29.58
CA ARG A 374 -6.31 8.10 30.06
C ARG A 374 -6.50 6.72 30.69
N GLY A 375 -5.42 5.98 30.94
CA GLY A 375 -5.45 4.62 31.49
C GLY A 375 -5.59 3.51 30.45
N GLY A 376 -5.45 3.82 29.16
CA GLY A 376 -5.41 2.87 28.06
C GLY A 376 -4.06 2.16 27.92
N LYS A 377 -3.88 1.45 26.80
CA LYS A 377 -2.72 0.57 26.52
C LYS A 377 -1.66 1.18 25.60
N TYR A 378 -2.01 2.22 24.84
CA TYR A 378 -1.21 2.75 23.76
C TYR A 378 -0.65 4.13 24.09
N VAL A 379 0.64 4.32 23.85
CA VAL A 379 1.18 5.66 23.64
C VAL A 379 0.64 6.15 22.30
N VAL A 380 -0.11 7.26 22.32
CA VAL A 380 -0.72 7.84 21.12
C VAL A 380 0.20 8.91 20.53
N ALA A 381 0.65 8.68 19.29
CA ALA A 381 1.29 9.65 18.41
C ALA A 381 0.30 10.04 17.32
N GLN A 382 -0.02 11.32 17.18
CA GLN A 382 -0.90 11.76 16.11
C GLN A 382 -0.45 13.09 15.54
N ARG A 383 -0.81 13.35 14.28
CA ARG A 383 -0.54 14.63 13.64
C ARG A 383 -0.95 15.77 14.56
N THR A 384 0.00 16.67 14.86
CA THR A 384 -0.14 17.73 15.86
C THR A 384 0.27 19.05 15.24
N SER A 385 -0.63 20.04 15.34
CA SER A 385 -0.42 21.33 14.70
C SER A 385 0.89 21.99 15.14
N GLY A 386 1.72 22.38 14.17
CA GLY A 386 3.00 23.07 14.38
C GLY A 386 4.16 22.20 14.88
N VAL A 387 3.97 20.89 15.05
CA VAL A 387 5.02 19.96 15.50
C VAL A 387 5.39 19.02 14.36
N ALA A 388 6.69 18.80 14.14
CA ALA A 388 7.14 17.89 13.09
C ALA A 388 6.64 16.46 13.36
N GLY A 389 6.04 15.82 12.35
CA GLY A 389 5.53 14.45 12.47
C GLY A 389 6.57 13.45 12.99
N PRO A 390 7.81 13.44 12.46
CA PRO A 390 8.89 12.59 12.97
C PRO A 390 9.23 12.84 14.45
N ASP A 391 9.12 14.07 14.94
CA ASP A 391 9.39 14.39 16.35
C ASP A 391 8.28 13.82 17.25
N VAL A 392 7.01 13.98 16.85
CA VAL A 392 5.87 13.39 17.56
C VAL A 392 6.03 11.87 17.65
N LEU A 393 6.34 11.22 16.53
CA LEU A 393 6.51 9.78 16.47
C LEU A 393 7.72 9.31 17.32
N SER A 394 8.86 9.99 17.20
CA SER A 394 10.08 9.65 17.94
C SER A 394 9.87 9.73 19.46
N ILE A 395 9.23 10.79 19.96
CA ILE A 395 8.91 10.95 21.39
C ILE A 395 8.05 9.78 21.88
N ALA A 396 7.00 9.43 21.12
CA ALA A 396 6.12 8.32 21.47
C ALA A 396 6.82 6.96 21.44
N VAL A 397 7.72 6.73 20.48
CA VAL A 397 8.56 5.52 20.42
C VAL A 397 9.44 5.41 21.65
N GLN A 398 10.10 6.49 22.08
CA GLN A 398 10.94 6.45 23.29
C GLN A 398 10.12 6.15 24.56
N GLU A 399 8.94 6.75 24.69
CA GLU A 399 8.02 6.46 25.80
C GLU A 399 7.55 5.00 25.78
N ALA A 400 7.10 4.51 24.62
CA ALA A 400 6.61 3.15 24.46
C ALA A 400 7.69 2.12 24.80
N LYS A 401 8.92 2.29 24.30
CA LYS A 401 10.05 1.40 24.58
C LYS A 401 10.41 1.42 26.06
N LYS A 402 10.54 2.62 26.67
CA LYS A 402 10.92 2.78 28.08
C LYS A 402 9.96 2.07 29.03
N ASN A 403 8.68 2.09 28.71
CA ASN A 403 7.62 1.58 29.58
C ASN A 403 7.09 0.21 29.13
N HIS A 404 7.66 -0.41 28.08
CA HIS A 404 7.12 -1.60 27.42
C HIS A 404 5.62 -1.48 27.11
N GLN A 405 5.20 -0.33 26.57
CA GLN A 405 3.82 -0.03 26.17
C GLN A 405 3.61 -0.31 24.68
N ARG A 406 2.35 -0.25 24.24
CA ARG A 406 1.99 -0.33 22.82
C ARG A 406 2.05 1.05 22.17
N LEU A 407 2.10 1.10 20.84
CA LEU A 407 2.15 2.35 20.08
C LEU A 407 0.97 2.45 19.10
N PHE A 408 0.26 3.58 19.14
CA PHE A 408 -0.76 3.93 18.16
C PHE A 408 -0.36 5.23 17.46
N GLY A 409 -0.15 5.18 16.16
CA GLY A 409 0.25 6.29 15.30
C GLY A 409 -0.84 6.67 14.30
N PHE A 410 -1.32 7.91 14.33
CA PHE A 410 -2.44 8.37 13.51
C PHE A 410 -2.13 9.68 12.78
N PHE A 411 -1.84 9.55 11.50
CA PHE A 411 -1.37 10.62 10.64
C PHE A 411 -2.24 10.71 9.37
N GLY A 412 -1.89 11.59 8.44
CA GLY A 412 -2.57 11.77 7.17
C GLY A 412 -2.76 13.24 6.78
N ALA A 413 -3.07 13.43 5.50
CA ALA A 413 -3.49 14.69 4.92
C ALA A 413 -4.93 14.56 4.36
N GLU A 414 -5.31 15.45 3.44
CA GLU A 414 -6.54 15.30 2.67
C GLU A 414 -6.65 13.88 2.09
N GLY A 415 -7.87 13.32 2.04
CA GLY A 415 -8.10 11.94 1.58
C GLY A 415 -7.78 10.85 2.61
N GLY A 416 -7.01 11.16 3.67
CA GLY A 416 -6.72 10.24 4.77
C GLY A 416 -5.50 9.34 4.54
N HIS A 417 -4.69 9.61 3.52
CA HIS A 417 -3.40 8.96 3.30
C HIS A 417 -2.26 9.93 3.66
N LEU A 418 -1.03 9.43 3.70
CA LEU A 418 0.15 10.29 3.74
C LEU A 418 0.24 11.12 2.44
N PRO A 419 0.85 12.33 2.48
CA PRO A 419 1.11 13.09 1.26
C PRO A 419 1.84 12.26 0.20
N PHE A 420 1.31 12.26 -1.04
CA PHE A 420 1.93 11.55 -2.16
C PHE A 420 3.34 12.06 -2.41
N GLN A 421 4.30 11.14 -2.33
CA GLN A 421 5.61 11.37 -2.95
C GLN A 421 5.45 11.25 -4.47
N THR A 422 5.94 12.22 -5.24
CA THR A 422 5.98 12.20 -6.72
C THR A 422 7.24 11.49 -7.22
N ALA A 423 7.33 11.21 -8.52
CA ALA A 423 8.43 10.41 -9.09
C ALA A 423 9.81 11.07 -8.95
N ASP A 424 9.86 12.38 -8.76
CA ASP A 424 11.06 13.16 -8.47
C ASP A 424 11.43 13.21 -6.97
N GLY A 425 10.61 12.62 -6.10
CA GLY A 425 10.79 12.57 -4.65
C GLY A 425 10.22 13.77 -3.90
N ASN A 426 9.55 14.69 -4.60
CA ASN A 426 8.87 15.82 -3.99
C ASN A 426 7.41 15.46 -3.63
N TYR A 427 6.59 16.48 -3.32
CA TYR A 427 5.21 16.33 -2.84
C TYR A 427 4.29 17.35 -3.53
N ASN A 428 4.33 17.35 -4.86
CA ASN A 428 3.60 18.30 -5.71
C ASN A 428 2.88 17.55 -6.84
N PRO A 429 1.86 16.73 -6.52
CA PRO A 429 1.10 15.99 -7.50
C PRO A 429 0.59 16.87 -8.64
N VAL A 430 0.49 16.28 -9.84
CA VAL A 430 -0.21 16.89 -10.98
C VAL A 430 -1.60 16.27 -11.17
N ALA A 431 -2.37 16.83 -12.11
CA ALA A 431 -3.74 16.42 -12.34
C ALA A 431 -3.86 14.92 -12.68
N SER A 432 -4.88 14.30 -12.09
CA SER A 432 -5.22 12.89 -12.30
C SER A 432 -6.23 12.74 -13.43
N PHE A 433 -6.35 11.52 -13.97
CA PHE A 433 -7.33 11.25 -15.00
C PHE A 433 -8.76 11.40 -14.46
N GLY A 434 -9.60 12.11 -15.21
CA GLY A 434 -11.02 12.24 -14.93
C GLY A 434 -11.86 12.32 -16.21
N ASN A 435 -13.14 11.96 -16.07
CA ASN A 435 -14.10 11.89 -17.17
C ASN A 435 -15.44 12.53 -16.74
N PRO A 436 -15.93 13.61 -17.39
CA PRO A 436 -15.40 14.23 -18.62
C PRO A 436 -14.32 15.29 -18.40
N ASN A 437 -13.91 15.59 -17.17
CA ASN A 437 -12.87 16.58 -16.88
C ASN A 437 -11.76 15.97 -16.02
N PRO A 438 -10.49 16.40 -16.16
CA PRO A 438 -9.41 16.01 -15.26
C PRO A 438 -9.80 16.17 -13.80
N ALA A 439 -9.37 15.23 -12.97
CA ALA A 439 -9.44 15.38 -11.52
C ALA A 439 -8.36 16.37 -11.09
N LYS A 440 -8.68 17.23 -10.12
CA LYS A 440 -7.71 18.20 -9.60
C LYS A 440 -6.54 17.48 -8.95
N ALA A 441 -5.36 18.08 -9.08
CA ALA A 441 -4.21 17.69 -8.28
C ALA A 441 -4.50 17.92 -6.80
N GLU A 442 -3.98 17.04 -5.95
CA GLU A 442 -3.88 17.31 -4.53
C GLU A 442 -2.83 18.40 -4.29
N VAL A 443 -3.07 19.25 -3.29
CA VAL A 443 -2.18 20.34 -2.92
C VAL A 443 -1.92 20.25 -1.43
N TYR A 444 -0.64 20.08 -1.08
CA TYR A 444 -0.22 19.98 0.31
C TYR A 444 0.28 21.33 0.83
N SER A 445 -0.22 21.71 2.00
CA SER A 445 0.31 22.86 2.74
C SER A 445 1.66 22.53 3.38
N GLU A 446 2.40 23.56 3.82
CA GLU A 446 3.62 23.34 4.63
C GLU A 446 3.31 22.49 5.88
N ALA A 447 2.14 22.67 6.48
CA ALA A 447 1.70 21.88 7.62
C ALA A 447 1.47 20.41 7.26
N ASP A 448 0.89 20.11 6.10
CA ASP A 448 0.70 18.72 5.65
C ASP A 448 2.03 17.99 5.47
N LEU A 449 3.06 18.68 4.98
CA LEU A 449 4.39 18.08 4.78
C LEU A 449 5.20 18.02 6.07
N HIS A 450 5.10 19.02 6.93
CA HIS A 450 5.86 19.13 8.18
C HIS A 450 5.31 18.20 9.28
N GLU A 451 3.99 18.15 9.44
CA GLU A 451 3.34 17.46 10.58
C GLU A 451 3.07 15.97 10.30
N ASN A 452 3.29 15.50 9.07
CA ASN A 452 3.20 14.09 8.71
C ASN A 452 4.53 13.36 8.78
N VAL A 453 4.43 12.04 8.88
CA VAL A 453 5.55 11.09 8.84
C VAL A 453 5.70 10.50 7.44
N LYS A 454 6.86 9.86 7.18
CA LYS A 454 7.06 9.04 5.97
C LYS A 454 6.92 7.55 6.30
N LEU A 455 6.56 6.74 5.31
CA LEU A 455 6.38 5.30 5.50
C LEU A 455 7.63 4.62 6.09
N LYS A 456 8.84 5.03 5.68
CA LYS A 456 10.09 4.51 6.23
C LYS A 456 10.26 4.80 7.73
N ASP A 457 9.83 5.98 8.18
CA ASP A 457 9.94 6.38 9.59
C ASP A 457 8.97 5.57 10.44
N MET A 458 7.76 5.34 9.90
CA MET A 458 6.74 4.49 10.52
C MET A 458 7.20 3.03 10.63
N ALA A 459 7.78 2.48 9.57
CA ALA A 459 8.29 1.10 9.54
C ALA A 459 9.38 0.89 10.59
N VAL A 460 10.38 1.78 10.66
CA VAL A 460 11.46 1.70 11.65
C VAL A 460 10.92 1.89 13.07
N ALA A 461 10.02 2.86 13.29
CA ALA A 461 9.37 3.08 14.58
C ALA A 461 8.62 1.84 15.08
N ALA A 462 7.91 1.14 14.18
CA ALA A 462 7.19 -0.07 14.52
C ALA A 462 8.15 -1.19 14.94
N ILE A 463 9.21 -1.44 14.16
CA ILE A 463 10.21 -2.45 14.50
C ILE A 463 10.85 -2.16 15.86
N ASP A 464 11.22 -0.90 16.11
CA ASP A 464 11.85 -0.47 17.36
C ASP A 464 10.98 -0.72 18.61
N VAL A 465 9.66 -0.55 18.49
CA VAL A 465 8.72 -0.84 19.58
C VAL A 465 8.49 -2.34 19.71
N LEU A 466 8.28 -3.06 18.60
CA LEU A 466 8.09 -4.51 18.62
C LEU A 466 9.28 -5.25 19.25
N ASP A 467 10.50 -4.92 18.84
CA ASP A 467 11.73 -5.54 19.34
C ASP A 467 11.98 -5.24 20.83
N SER A 468 11.46 -4.13 21.35
CA SER A 468 11.48 -3.82 22.79
C SER A 468 10.45 -4.62 23.62
N ARG A 469 9.45 -5.21 22.96
CA ARG A 469 8.33 -5.91 23.61
C ARG A 469 8.50 -7.42 23.62
N SER A 470 9.07 -7.98 22.57
CA SER A 470 9.28 -9.43 22.44
C SER A 470 10.49 -9.71 21.56
N ASP A 471 11.20 -10.81 21.86
CA ASP A 471 12.27 -11.34 21.01
C ASP A 471 11.73 -11.95 19.71
N ARG A 472 10.41 -12.14 19.62
CA ARG A 472 9.69 -12.65 18.45
C ARG A 472 8.60 -11.68 18.06
N TRP A 473 8.53 -11.31 16.78
CA TRP A 473 7.52 -10.38 16.32
C TRP A 473 7.14 -10.57 14.85
N TRP A 474 5.90 -10.17 14.53
CA TRP A 474 5.35 -10.17 13.19
C TRP A 474 4.94 -8.75 12.82
N LEU A 475 5.26 -8.33 11.59
CA LEU A 475 5.00 -6.98 11.12
C LEU A 475 4.44 -6.99 9.69
N MET A 476 3.33 -6.30 9.48
CA MET A 476 2.88 -5.91 8.14
C MET A 476 3.27 -4.46 7.85
N ILE A 477 3.83 -4.22 6.66
CA ILE A 477 4.11 -2.88 6.15
C ILE A 477 3.42 -2.73 4.80
N GLU A 478 2.64 -1.67 4.63
CA GLU A 478 1.92 -1.40 3.39
C GLU A 478 2.27 -0.04 2.80
N SER A 479 2.67 -0.04 1.53
CA SER A 479 2.60 1.14 0.66
C SER A 479 1.27 1.10 -0.08
N GLY A 480 0.20 1.55 0.60
CA GLY A 480 -1.18 1.43 0.12
C GLY A 480 -1.58 2.48 -0.91
N ASP A 481 -0.84 3.59 -0.94
CA ASP A 481 -1.05 4.73 -1.82
C ASP A 481 -0.66 4.45 -3.29
N VAL A 482 0.06 3.35 -3.57
CA VAL A 482 0.32 2.88 -4.94
C VAL A 482 -0.99 2.56 -5.67
N ASP A 483 -1.91 1.84 -5.03
CA ASP A 483 -3.23 1.52 -5.57
C ASP A 483 -4.06 2.80 -5.79
N TRP A 484 -4.01 3.75 -4.86
CA TRP A 484 -4.79 4.99 -4.94
C TRP A 484 -4.32 5.87 -6.10
N ALA A 485 -3.00 5.92 -6.33
CA ALA A 485 -2.43 6.56 -7.51
C ALA A 485 -2.85 5.85 -8.81
N ASN A 486 -2.92 4.52 -8.79
CA ASN A 486 -3.36 3.73 -9.95
C ASN A 486 -4.86 3.89 -10.24
N HIS A 487 -5.75 3.95 -9.23
CA HIS A 487 -7.17 4.32 -9.39
C HIS A 487 -7.36 5.71 -9.97
N SER A 488 -6.42 6.60 -9.68
CA SER A 488 -6.37 7.95 -10.24
C SER A 488 -5.77 8.00 -11.65
N ASN A 489 -5.21 6.88 -12.13
CA ASN A 489 -4.42 6.75 -13.35
C ASN A 489 -3.38 7.86 -13.44
N ASN A 490 -2.61 8.00 -12.36
CA ASN A 490 -1.58 9.00 -12.20
C ASN A 490 -0.21 8.33 -12.11
N ILE A 491 0.54 8.33 -13.21
CA ILE A 491 1.81 7.62 -13.30
C ILE A 491 2.88 8.23 -12.41
N ASP A 492 2.85 9.55 -12.21
CA ASP A 492 3.81 10.29 -11.41
C ASP A 492 3.66 9.92 -9.92
N ASN A 493 2.43 10.00 -9.40
CA ASN A 493 2.12 9.55 -8.04
C ASN A 493 2.37 8.04 -7.87
N SER A 494 2.07 7.22 -8.88
CA SER A 494 2.23 5.76 -8.82
C SER A 494 3.70 5.39 -8.68
N ILE A 495 4.58 5.98 -9.50
CA ILE A 495 6.03 5.79 -9.38
C ILE A 495 6.51 6.28 -8.00
N GLY A 496 6.14 7.50 -7.61
CA GLY A 496 6.61 8.07 -6.34
C GLY A 496 6.16 7.29 -5.10
N ALA A 497 4.96 6.72 -5.11
CA ALA A 497 4.48 5.81 -4.06
C ALA A 497 5.32 4.52 -4.00
N VAL A 498 5.65 3.90 -5.14
CA VAL A 498 6.57 2.75 -5.18
C VAL A 498 7.96 3.13 -4.64
N LEU A 499 8.45 4.33 -4.95
CA LEU A 499 9.74 4.81 -4.42
C LEU A 499 9.69 5.03 -2.90
N SER A 500 8.59 5.54 -2.36
CA SER A 500 8.35 5.67 -0.92
C SER A 500 8.38 4.31 -0.21
N GLY A 501 7.73 3.30 -0.78
CA GLY A 501 7.80 1.92 -0.30
C GLY A 501 9.20 1.30 -0.41
N ASP A 502 9.94 1.57 -1.49
CA ASP A 502 11.32 1.07 -1.66
C ASP A 502 12.29 1.72 -0.66
N ASP A 503 12.09 2.99 -0.30
CA ASP A 503 12.82 3.66 0.78
C ASP A 503 12.52 3.02 2.15
N ALA A 504 11.26 2.64 2.40
CA ALA A 504 10.88 1.91 3.60
C ALA A 504 11.50 0.50 3.63
N PHE A 505 11.51 -0.22 2.50
CA PHE A 505 12.21 -1.50 2.38
C PHE A 505 13.71 -1.34 2.71
N ALA A 506 14.38 -0.32 2.16
CA ALA A 506 15.79 -0.07 2.42
C ALA A 506 16.08 0.19 3.90
N ALA A 507 15.22 0.96 4.58
CA ALA A 507 15.34 1.23 6.01
C ALA A 507 15.13 -0.04 6.86
N VAL A 508 14.16 -0.87 6.50
CA VAL A 508 13.89 -2.16 7.16
C VAL A 508 15.08 -3.11 7.00
N VAL A 509 15.63 -3.25 5.79
CA VAL A 509 16.83 -4.06 5.54
C VAL A 509 18.01 -3.55 6.36
N ALA A 510 18.26 -2.24 6.37
CA ALA A 510 19.34 -1.65 7.16
C ALA A 510 19.20 -1.96 8.65
N TRP A 511 17.97 -1.95 9.19
CA TRP A 511 17.71 -2.36 10.56
C TRP A 511 18.00 -3.85 10.77
N ILE A 512 17.54 -4.73 9.88
CA ILE A 512 17.76 -6.19 9.97
C ILE A 512 19.25 -6.52 10.03
N GLU A 513 20.05 -5.94 9.12
CA GLU A 513 21.51 -6.14 9.07
C GLU A 513 22.20 -5.73 10.38
N GLN A 514 21.68 -4.72 11.07
CA GLN A 514 22.25 -4.22 12.32
C GLN A 514 21.80 -5.01 13.56
N HIS A 515 20.75 -5.82 13.45
CA HIS A 515 20.06 -6.42 14.60
C HIS A 515 19.94 -7.95 14.52
N GLY A 516 20.95 -8.66 14.02
CA GLY A 516 20.96 -10.14 13.98
C GLY A 516 20.66 -10.76 12.62
N GLY A 517 20.40 -9.94 11.60
CA GLY A 517 20.38 -10.35 10.21
C GLY A 517 19.25 -11.31 9.84
N TRP A 518 19.50 -12.07 8.79
CA TRP A 518 18.50 -12.92 8.14
C TRP A 518 18.40 -14.34 8.69
N ASP A 519 19.27 -14.73 9.61
CA ASP A 519 19.15 -16.03 10.28
C ASP A 519 17.87 -16.08 11.12
N GLU A 520 17.51 -14.97 11.77
CA GLU A 520 16.32 -14.84 12.61
C GLU A 520 15.12 -14.21 11.88
N THR A 521 15.33 -13.63 10.68
CA THR A 521 14.33 -12.82 9.98
C THR A 521 13.93 -13.42 8.63
N ALA A 522 12.63 -13.41 8.35
CA ALA A 522 12.08 -13.65 7.02
C ALA A 522 11.26 -12.44 6.55
N LEU A 523 11.41 -12.06 5.29
CA LEU A 523 10.62 -11.00 4.66
C LEU A 523 10.02 -11.53 3.36
N ILE A 524 8.72 -11.31 3.19
CA ILE A 524 8.00 -11.58 1.94
C ILE A 524 7.46 -10.24 1.43
N LEU A 525 7.85 -9.87 0.21
CA LEU A 525 7.43 -8.63 -0.45
C LEU A 525 6.60 -8.97 -1.67
N THR A 526 5.42 -8.38 -1.79
CA THR A 526 4.51 -8.59 -2.91
C THR A 526 3.52 -7.43 -3.06
N ALA A 527 2.59 -7.56 -4.01
CA ALA A 527 1.37 -6.77 -4.06
C ALA A 527 0.16 -7.67 -3.75
N ASP A 528 -0.94 -7.03 -3.42
CA ASP A 528 -2.20 -7.71 -3.18
C ASP A 528 -2.91 -8.05 -4.51
N HIS A 529 -2.85 -7.16 -5.50
CA HIS A 529 -3.37 -7.32 -6.86
C HIS A 529 -2.72 -6.33 -7.84
N GLY A 530 -3.22 -6.28 -9.08
CA GLY A 530 -2.73 -5.36 -10.11
C GLY A 530 -3.80 -4.41 -10.63
N HIS A 531 -3.43 -3.39 -11.41
CA HIS A 531 -4.35 -2.32 -11.84
C HIS A 531 -4.54 -2.21 -13.35
N TYR A 532 -3.89 -3.11 -14.10
CA TYR A 532 -3.89 -3.15 -15.55
C TYR A 532 -3.26 -1.92 -16.21
N PHE A 533 -2.17 -1.42 -15.62
CA PHE A 533 -1.29 -0.51 -16.34
C PHE A 533 -0.49 -1.31 -17.38
N ASN A 534 -0.38 -0.80 -18.59
CA ASN A 534 0.46 -1.36 -19.65
C ASN A 534 1.54 -0.33 -20.00
N LEU A 535 2.81 -0.74 -19.87
CA LEU A 535 3.96 0.06 -20.25
C LEU A 535 4.35 -0.26 -21.70
N ASP A 536 3.97 0.61 -22.64
CA ASP A 536 4.16 0.40 -24.08
C ASP A 536 5.57 0.78 -24.54
N ARG A 537 6.12 1.87 -24.00
CA ARG A 537 7.43 2.42 -24.40
C ARG A 537 8.34 2.67 -23.19
N PRO A 538 9.00 1.62 -22.64
CA PRO A 538 9.83 1.71 -21.45
C PRO A 538 10.92 2.80 -21.51
N GLU A 539 11.52 3.02 -22.68
CA GLU A 539 12.56 4.04 -22.90
C GLU A 539 12.09 5.47 -22.67
N ALA A 540 10.77 5.74 -22.65
CA ALA A 540 10.24 7.07 -22.31
C ALA A 540 10.55 7.49 -20.87
N PHE A 541 10.82 6.53 -19.99
CA PHE A 541 11.12 6.77 -18.57
C PHE A 541 12.62 6.72 -18.26
N VAL A 542 13.46 6.45 -19.26
CA VAL A 542 14.92 6.54 -19.11
C VAL A 542 15.30 8.01 -19.15
N ARG A 543 15.70 8.59 -18.01
CA ARG A 543 16.21 9.97 -17.97
C ARG A 543 17.41 10.07 -18.91
N SER A 544 17.35 10.92 -19.94
CA SER A 544 18.55 11.27 -20.69
C SER A 544 19.49 11.99 -19.74
N SER A 545 20.73 11.52 -19.60
CA SER A 545 21.77 12.21 -18.83
C SER A 545 22.25 13.51 -19.51
N ALA A 546 21.43 14.10 -20.38
CA ALA A 546 21.72 15.32 -21.12
C ALA A 546 20.38 15.94 -21.58
N GLU A 547 20.02 17.05 -20.97
CA GLU A 547 19.51 18.27 -21.63
C GLU A 547 19.84 19.49 -20.76
#